data_AF-A0A7X5UB11-F1
#
_entry.id   AF-A0A7X5UB11-F1
#
_cell.length_a   1.000
_cell.length_b   1.000
_cell.length_c   1.000
_cell.angle_alpha   90.00
_cell.angle_beta   90.00
_cell.angle_gamma   90.00
#
_symmetry.space_group_name_H-M   'P 1'
#
loop_
_entity.id
_entity.type
_entity.pdbx_description
1 polymer ?
#
loop_
_entity_poly.entity_id
_entity_poly.type
_entity_poly.pdbx_seq_one_letter_code
_entity_poly.pdbx_strand_id
1 'polypeptide(L)'
;MLAKRKATLTYLFEKYDGGSAATLFLSVASMLIIGTSFFNGVLTASAAGYFLGFFSITLVSSFFRPIVAMAADGYESMVQVVLATWMLLVFAIASWCSCYFLVTGVVSSGTSGLKLLDIPTLLVAIGVASTGWYVSSQLTRRSQRTSHAVSLVLGSRTNGEFQKHNDRVRRYLPDKNFLDAVDEKFFGPLALRKAYETYLATKSAEALFDLKQAKAIESIKYMLNYYEFMAVGVRLGDIEDRILYDTIGGSVCALHDRTEKIRKWMVAPDGGKQILAFEYLDELVHRWKNMTADDEVERRKATDGTWRR
;
A
#
# COMPACT_ATOMS: atom_id res chain seq x y z
N MET A 1 5.07 -9.71 10.87
CA MET A 1 5.81 -8.43 10.76
C MET A 1 5.05 -7.20 11.28
N LEU A 2 5.19 -6.90 12.58
CA LEU A 2 5.03 -5.53 13.08
C LEU A 2 6.32 -4.79 12.72
N ALA A 3 6.36 -4.08 11.60
CA ALA A 3 7.47 -3.19 11.29
C ALA A 3 7.71 -2.31 12.53
N LYS A 4 8.94 -2.35 13.09
CA LYS A 4 9.31 -1.50 14.23
C LYS A 4 8.89 -0.08 13.87
N ARG A 5 7.84 0.43 14.55
CA ARG A 5 7.36 1.79 14.33
C ARG A 5 8.53 2.71 14.61
N LYS A 6 9.15 3.24 13.54
CA LYS A 6 10.19 4.24 13.66
C LYS A 6 9.60 5.41 14.45
N ALA A 7 10.39 6.00 15.34
CA ALA A 7 9.96 7.21 16.02
C ALA A 7 9.60 8.27 14.97
N THR A 8 8.51 9.01 15.19
CA THR A 8 7.98 10.00 14.24
C THR A 8 9.07 10.97 13.75
N LEU A 9 9.97 11.37 14.65
CA LEU A 9 11.10 12.26 14.33
C LEU A 9 12.09 11.61 13.35
N THR A 10 12.47 10.35 13.59
CA THR A 10 13.40 9.64 12.70
C THR A 10 12.82 9.49 11.30
N TYR A 11 11.53 9.18 11.20
CA TYR A 11 10.84 9.07 9.92
C TYR A 11 10.77 10.40 9.18
N LEU A 12 10.52 11.48 9.92
CA LEU A 12 10.43 12.82 9.37
C LEU A 12 11.80 13.33 8.88
N PHE A 13 12.89 13.00 9.58
CA PHE A 13 14.26 13.29 9.11
C PHE A 13 14.67 12.47 7.89
N GLU A 14 14.21 11.22 7.78
CA GLU A 14 14.49 10.36 6.61
C GLU A 14 13.84 10.90 5.33
N LYS A 15 12.68 11.56 5.45
CA LYS A 15 11.97 12.19 4.32
C LYS A 15 12.39 13.65 4.08
N TYR A 16 13.43 14.11 4.77
CA TYR A 16 13.94 15.46 4.61
C TYR A 16 14.83 15.54 3.37
N ASP A 17 14.29 16.08 2.27
CA ASP A 17 15.04 16.27 1.02
C ASP A 17 15.92 17.54 1.08
N GLY A 18 16.91 17.64 0.19
CA GLY A 18 17.91 18.72 0.16
C GLY A 18 17.29 20.13 0.05
N GLY A 19 16.14 20.27 -0.60
CA GLY A 19 15.41 21.54 -0.66
C GLY A 19 14.77 21.95 0.68
N SER A 20 14.37 20.98 1.51
CA SER A 20 13.89 21.24 2.88
C SER A 20 15.04 21.48 3.84
N ALA A 21 16.19 20.81 3.64
CA ALA A 21 17.42 21.03 4.43
C ALA A 21 17.81 22.51 4.48
N ALA A 22 17.76 23.20 3.34
CA ALA A 22 18.08 24.61 3.25
C ALA A 22 17.10 25.51 4.04
N THR A 23 15.80 25.21 4.01
CA THR A 23 14.80 26.00 4.74
C THR A 23 14.82 25.74 6.24
N LEU A 24 15.16 24.53 6.67
CA LEU A 24 15.46 24.24 8.08
C LEU A 24 16.69 24.99 8.56
N PHE A 25 17.76 24.94 7.78
CA PHE A 25 18.99 25.63 8.14
C PHE A 25 18.76 27.13 8.26
N LEU A 26 18.01 27.71 7.31
CA LEU A 26 17.64 29.12 7.36
C LEU A 26 16.77 29.46 8.58
N SER A 27 15.80 28.61 8.93
CA SER A 27 14.95 28.84 10.10
C SER A 27 15.75 28.73 11.41
N VAL A 28 16.61 27.71 11.55
CA VAL A 28 17.49 27.54 12.72
C VAL A 28 18.50 28.69 12.83
N ALA A 29 19.14 29.09 11.73
CA ALA A 29 20.06 30.23 11.72
C ALA A 29 19.34 31.53 12.12
N SER A 30 18.12 31.75 11.61
CA SER A 30 17.29 32.89 12.01
C SER A 30 16.99 32.86 13.51
N MET A 31 16.62 31.69 14.06
CA MET A 31 16.34 31.52 15.49
C MET A 31 17.56 31.86 16.36
N LEU A 32 18.75 31.41 15.97
CA LEU A 32 19.99 31.68 16.68
C LEU A 32 20.31 33.19 16.69
N ILE A 33 20.21 33.85 15.53
CA ILE A 33 20.45 35.29 15.39
C ILE A 33 19.47 36.09 16.25
N ILE A 34 18.19 35.73 16.23
CA ILE A 34 17.15 36.38 17.02
C ILE A 34 17.42 36.19 18.52
N GLY A 35 17.73 34.95 18.93
CA GLY A 35 18.05 34.62 20.31
C GLY A 35 19.25 35.40 20.84
N THR A 36 20.37 35.42 20.11
CA THR A 36 21.57 36.16 20.53
C THR A 36 21.31 37.66 20.60
N SER A 37 20.54 38.21 19.66
CA SER A 37 20.25 39.65 19.62
C SER A 37 19.29 40.09 20.72
N PHE A 38 18.39 39.21 21.16
CA PHE A 38 17.50 39.45 22.30
C PHE A 38 18.28 39.49 23.63
N PHE A 39 19.16 38.52 23.88
CA PHE A 39 19.94 38.47 25.12
C PHE A 39 20.95 39.62 25.26
N ASN A 40 21.43 40.17 24.13
CA ASN A 40 22.33 41.31 24.13
C ASN A 40 21.63 42.67 24.37
N GLY A 41 20.30 42.69 24.55
CA GLY A 41 19.53 43.92 24.79
C GLY A 41 19.49 44.88 23.59
N VAL A 42 19.97 44.44 22.42
CA VAL A 42 20.02 45.24 21.19
C VAL A 42 18.65 45.36 20.55
N LEU A 43 17.80 44.34 20.72
CA LEU A 43 16.45 44.31 20.14
C LEU A 43 15.39 44.85 21.09
N THR A 44 14.53 45.72 20.58
CA THR A 44 13.29 46.09 21.27
C THR A 44 12.34 44.89 21.35
N ALA A 45 11.53 44.82 22.41
CA ALA A 45 10.58 43.72 22.60
C ALA A 45 9.59 43.58 21.43
N SER A 46 9.20 44.69 20.80
CA SER A 46 8.35 44.69 19.61
C SER A 46 9.03 44.06 18.40
N ALA A 47 10.30 44.40 18.14
CA ALA A 47 11.08 43.76 17.07
C ALA A 47 11.20 42.25 17.31
N ALA A 48 11.46 41.83 18.55
CA ALA A 48 11.59 40.41 18.91
C ALA A 48 10.30 39.63 18.63
N GLY A 49 9.13 40.23 18.90
CA GLY A 49 7.84 39.66 18.56
C GLY A 49 7.67 39.41 17.05
N TYR A 50 7.94 40.41 16.20
CA TYR A 50 7.85 40.24 14.74
C TYR A 50 8.77 39.15 14.20
N PHE A 51 9.99 39.07 14.73
CA PHE A 51 10.95 38.04 14.36
C PHE A 51 10.50 36.63 14.77
N LEU A 52 9.90 36.47 15.95
CA LEU A 52 9.28 35.19 16.38
C LEU A 52 8.13 34.79 15.44
N GLY A 53 7.30 35.75 15.02
CA GLY A 53 6.25 35.52 14.04
C GLY A 53 6.81 35.03 12.69
N PHE A 54 7.84 35.70 12.16
CA PHE A 54 8.50 35.29 10.93
C PHE A 54 9.14 33.90 11.05
N PHE A 55 9.83 33.64 12.16
CA PHE A 55 10.44 32.34 12.45
C PHE A 55 9.38 31.22 12.42
N SER A 56 8.24 31.40 13.10
CA SER A 56 7.13 30.44 13.09
C SER A 56 6.67 30.08 11.66
N ILE A 57 6.50 31.08 10.80
CA ILE A 57 6.11 30.88 9.39
C ILE A 57 7.19 30.11 8.62
N THR A 58 8.46 30.48 8.78
CA THR A 58 9.58 29.77 8.13
C THR A 58 9.71 28.33 8.63
N LEU A 59 9.45 28.09 9.92
CA LEU A 59 9.48 26.75 10.49
C LEU A 59 8.36 25.89 9.90
N VAL A 60 7.11 26.36 9.95
CA VAL A 60 5.95 25.64 9.40
C VAL A 60 6.16 25.32 7.91
N SER A 61 6.67 26.29 7.13
CA SER A 61 6.95 26.08 5.69
C SER A 61 8.09 25.07 5.45
N SER A 62 9.11 25.01 6.31
CA SER A 62 10.20 24.02 6.20
C SER A 62 9.72 22.58 6.41
N PHE A 63 8.68 22.38 7.22
CA PHE A 63 8.11 21.06 7.51
C PHE A 63 6.94 20.67 6.60
N PHE A 64 6.38 21.61 5.83
CA PHE A 64 5.26 21.33 4.92
C PHE A 64 5.61 20.23 3.91
N ARG A 65 6.75 20.34 3.23
CA ARG A 65 7.21 19.34 2.24
C ARG A 65 7.41 17.94 2.85
N PRO A 66 8.14 17.76 3.96
CA PRO A 66 8.26 16.47 4.65
C PRO A 66 6.91 15.87 5.03
N ILE A 67 5.98 16.68 5.55
CA ILE A 67 4.64 16.21 5.92
C ILE A 67 3.87 15.71 4.69
N VAL A 68 3.95 16.45 3.57
CA VAL A 68 3.33 16.02 2.31
C VAL A 68 3.97 14.73 1.79
N ALA A 69 5.29 14.60 1.87
CA ALA A 69 6.00 13.38 1.50
C ALA A 69 5.59 12.18 2.38
N MET A 70 5.50 12.38 3.70
CA MET A 70 5.00 11.37 4.63
C MET A 70 3.54 11.00 4.35
N ALA A 71 2.72 11.98 3.98
CA ALA A 71 1.33 11.75 3.62
C ALA A 71 1.17 10.94 2.32
N ALA A 72 2.17 10.96 1.44
CA ALA A 72 2.22 10.15 0.23
C ALA A 72 2.55 8.67 0.50
N ASP A 73 3.20 8.35 1.62
CA ASP A 73 3.52 6.96 2.00
C ASP A 73 2.29 6.14 2.45
N GLY A 74 1.09 6.74 2.41
CA GLY A 74 -0.17 6.04 2.60
C GLY A 74 -0.63 5.96 4.06
N TYR A 75 -1.34 4.87 4.40
CA TYR A 75 -2.03 4.74 5.68
C TYR A 75 -1.09 4.43 6.86
N GLU A 76 0.08 3.85 6.60
CA GLU A 76 1.02 3.41 7.65
C GLU A 76 1.62 4.60 8.42
N SER A 77 1.85 5.70 7.71
CA SER A 77 2.35 6.96 8.25
C SER A 77 1.22 7.88 8.76
N MET A 78 -0.06 7.50 8.63
CA MET A 78 -1.20 8.38 8.95
C MET A 78 -1.10 8.97 10.37
N VAL A 79 -0.80 8.14 11.37
CA VAL A 79 -0.64 8.60 12.77
C VAL A 79 0.53 9.56 12.91
N GLN A 80 1.65 9.28 12.24
CA GLN A 80 2.85 10.12 12.28
C GLN A 80 2.61 11.48 11.62
N VAL A 81 1.89 11.51 10.49
CA VAL A 81 1.47 12.73 9.79
C VAL A 81 0.56 13.58 10.66
N VAL A 82 -0.45 12.97 11.30
CA VAL A 82 -1.36 13.66 12.21
C VAL A 82 -0.60 14.24 13.40
N LEU A 83 0.25 13.44 14.07
CA LEU A 83 1.06 13.91 15.20
C LEU A 83 2.01 15.05 14.80
N ALA A 84 2.71 14.93 13.67
CA ALA A 84 3.63 15.97 13.19
C ALA A 84 2.88 17.28 12.86
N THR A 85 1.71 17.17 12.20
CA THR A 85 0.87 18.33 11.88
C THR A 85 0.40 19.05 13.15
N TRP A 86 -0.07 18.30 14.16
CA TRP A 86 -0.51 18.88 15.43
C TRP A 86 0.63 19.45 16.25
N MET A 87 1.81 18.81 16.26
CA MET A 87 2.99 19.36 16.92
C MET A 87 3.39 20.72 16.33
N LEU A 88 3.41 20.84 14.99
CA LEU A 88 3.70 22.11 14.33
C LEU A 88 2.63 23.16 14.58
N LEU A 89 1.35 22.75 14.60
CA LEU A 89 0.25 23.66 14.88
C LEU A 89 0.33 24.23 16.30
N VAL A 90 0.62 23.39 17.30
CA VAL A 90 0.85 23.83 18.69
C VAL A 90 2.03 24.79 18.77
N PHE A 91 3.13 24.49 18.08
CA PHE A 91 4.30 25.37 18.04
C PHE A 91 3.97 26.72 17.37
N ALA A 92 3.22 26.70 16.27
CA ALA A 92 2.80 27.90 15.56
C ALA A 92 1.90 28.78 16.44
N ILE A 93 0.95 28.18 17.15
CA ILE A 93 0.06 28.86 18.10
C ILE A 93 0.86 29.45 19.26
N ALA A 94 1.75 28.67 19.88
CA ALA A 94 2.59 29.15 20.98
C ALA A 94 3.44 30.35 20.55
N SER A 95 4.10 30.25 19.39
CA SER A 95 4.90 31.33 18.83
C SER A 95 4.07 32.56 18.47
N TRP A 96 2.83 32.38 17.99
CA TRP A 96 1.92 33.48 17.70
C TRP A 96 1.46 34.19 18.97
N CYS A 97 1.07 33.43 20.00
CA CYS A 97 0.70 34.00 21.31
C CYS A 97 1.88 34.77 21.92
N SER A 98 3.10 34.23 21.86
CA SER A 98 4.31 34.92 22.33
C SER A 98 4.58 36.21 21.55
N CYS A 99 4.42 36.18 20.22
CA CYS A 99 4.51 37.39 19.38
C CYS A 99 3.48 38.44 19.82
N TYR A 100 2.21 38.02 20.00
CA TYR A 100 1.14 38.90 20.43
C TYR A 100 1.45 39.61 21.76
N PHE A 101 1.86 38.87 22.80
CA PHE A 101 2.15 39.46 24.11
C PHE A 101 3.38 40.38 24.08
N LEU A 102 4.41 40.06 23.30
CA LEU A 102 5.61 40.90 23.17
C LEU A 102 5.33 42.20 22.40
N VAL A 103 4.48 42.15 21.37
CA VAL A 103 4.12 43.33 20.57
C VAL A 103 3.10 44.20 21.32
N THR A 104 2.09 43.61 21.97
CA THR A 104 1.04 44.35 22.67
C THR A 104 1.43 44.82 24.06
N GLY A 105 2.38 44.14 24.74
CA GLY A 105 2.95 44.62 26.00
C GLY A 105 3.66 45.98 25.89
N VAL A 106 4.00 46.41 24.66
CA VAL A 106 4.63 47.70 24.35
C VAL A 106 3.63 48.73 23.81
N VAL A 107 2.51 48.29 23.23
CA VAL A 107 1.54 49.17 22.55
C VAL A 107 0.26 49.23 23.38
N SER A 108 0.10 50.33 24.13
CA SER A 108 -1.08 50.63 24.94
C SER A 108 -2.40 50.55 24.15
N SER A 109 -3.26 49.61 24.52
CA SER A 109 -4.73 49.73 24.54
C SER A 109 -5.43 50.22 23.27
N GLY A 110 -5.18 49.60 22.11
CA GLY A 110 -6.00 49.78 20.91
C GLY A 110 -6.90 48.57 20.63
N THR A 111 -8.17 48.79 20.27
CA THR A 111 -9.16 47.74 19.92
C THR A 111 -8.73 46.84 18.75
N SER A 112 -7.78 47.29 17.92
CA SER A 112 -7.23 46.52 16.79
C SER A 112 -6.42 45.30 17.20
N GLY A 113 -5.84 45.28 18.41
CA GLY A 113 -5.05 44.13 18.90
C GLY A 113 -5.88 42.87 19.10
N LEU A 114 -7.14 43.02 19.53
CA LEU A 114 -8.03 41.88 19.81
C LEU A 114 -8.28 41.00 18.58
N LYS A 115 -8.30 41.57 17.36
CA LYS A 115 -8.48 40.82 16.11
C LYS A 115 -7.31 39.87 15.80
N LEU A 116 -6.12 40.11 16.34
CA LEU A 116 -4.96 39.21 16.16
C LEU A 116 -5.08 37.94 17.02
N LEU A 117 -5.92 37.96 18.06
CA LEU A 117 -6.18 36.80 18.92
C LEU A 117 -7.10 35.76 18.24
N ASP A 118 -7.83 36.15 17.19
CA ASP A 118 -8.70 35.25 16.44
C ASP A 118 -7.92 34.31 15.49
N ILE A 119 -6.69 34.67 15.14
CA ILE A 119 -5.86 33.92 14.18
C ILE A 119 -5.52 32.50 14.68
N PRO A 120 -5.07 32.28 15.93
CA PRO A 120 -4.90 30.94 16.49
C PRO A 120 -6.15 30.08 16.39
N THR A 121 -7.32 30.64 16.70
CA THR A 121 -8.60 29.93 16.66
C THR A 121 -8.92 29.49 15.23
N LEU A 122 -8.68 30.35 14.24
CA LEU A 122 -8.82 30.02 12.82
C LEU A 122 -7.85 28.91 12.39
N LEU A 123 -6.58 28.97 12.81
CA LEU A 123 -5.58 27.95 12.52
C LEU A 123 -5.97 26.59 13.10
N VAL A 124 -6.50 26.56 14.33
CA VAL A 124 -7.03 25.33 14.94
C VAL A 124 -8.19 24.77 14.12
N ALA A 125 -9.15 25.62 13.73
CA ALA A 125 -10.29 25.18 12.93
C ALA A 125 -9.85 24.55 11.59
N ILE A 126 -8.92 25.19 10.88
CA ILE A 126 -8.35 24.68 9.62
C ILE A 126 -7.57 23.38 9.86
N GLY A 127 -6.79 23.30 10.94
CA GLY A 127 -6.04 22.11 11.32
C GLY A 127 -6.94 20.90 11.60
N VAL A 128 -8.03 21.09 12.36
CA VAL A 128 -9.02 20.04 12.62
C VAL A 128 -9.70 19.60 11.32
N ALA A 129 -10.15 20.54 10.49
CA ALA A 129 -10.84 20.22 9.24
C ALA A 129 -9.93 19.46 8.26
N SER A 130 -8.70 19.93 8.07
CA SER A 130 -7.72 19.30 7.16
C SER A 130 -7.29 17.90 7.62
N THR A 131 -7.00 17.74 8.92
CA THR A 131 -6.64 16.44 9.48
C THR A 131 -7.81 15.46 9.45
N GLY A 132 -9.04 15.92 9.76
CA GLY A 132 -10.25 15.12 9.65
C GLY A 132 -10.50 14.62 8.23
N TRP A 133 -10.38 15.48 7.23
CA TRP A 133 -10.51 15.10 5.82
C TRP A 133 -9.44 14.11 5.38
N TYR A 134 -8.18 14.36 5.76
CA TYR A 134 -7.06 13.47 5.45
C TYR A 134 -7.28 12.07 6.04
N VAL A 135 -7.60 11.97 7.34
CA VAL A 135 -7.86 10.68 8.01
C VAL A 135 -9.03 9.96 7.35
N SER A 136 -10.13 10.68 7.08
CA SER A 136 -11.30 10.11 6.39
C SER A 136 -10.95 9.55 5.01
N SER A 137 -10.15 10.28 4.22
CA SER A 137 -9.70 9.84 2.90
C SER A 137 -8.85 8.58 2.98
N GLN A 138 -7.92 8.50 3.93
CA GLN A 138 -7.07 7.30 4.11
C GLN A 138 -7.88 6.08 4.57
N LEU A 139 -8.80 6.27 5.52
CA LEU A 139 -9.70 5.20 5.98
C LEU A 139 -10.60 4.70 4.84
N THR A 140 -11.11 5.61 4.01
CA THR A 140 -11.93 5.28 2.84
C THR A 140 -11.14 4.44 1.84
N ARG A 141 -9.90 4.86 1.50
CA ARG A 141 -9.02 4.09 0.61
C ARG A 141 -8.77 2.68 1.15
N ARG A 142 -8.45 2.56 2.44
CA ARG A 142 -8.25 1.25 3.08
C ARG A 142 -9.51 0.37 3.01
N SER A 143 -10.66 0.96 3.30
CA SER A 143 -11.95 0.26 3.23
C SER A 143 -12.27 -0.22 1.82
N GLN A 144 -12.00 0.60 0.79
CA GLN A 144 -12.19 0.23 -0.61
C GLN A 144 -11.31 -0.96 -1.01
N ARG A 145 -10.01 -0.90 -0.71
CA ARG A 145 -9.08 -2.01 -1.01
C ARG A 145 -9.47 -3.32 -0.33
N THR A 146 -9.91 -3.22 0.92
CA THR A 146 -10.41 -4.36 1.71
C THR A 146 -11.69 -4.93 1.10
N SER A 147 -12.63 -4.06 0.73
CA SER A 147 -13.89 -4.46 0.09
C SER A 147 -13.66 -5.13 -1.26
N HIS A 148 -12.74 -4.60 -2.08
CA HIS A 148 -12.35 -5.23 -3.34
C HIS A 148 -11.71 -6.60 -3.15
N ALA A 149 -10.80 -6.74 -2.17
CA ALA A 149 -10.21 -8.04 -1.82
C ALA A 149 -11.30 -9.06 -1.42
N VAL A 150 -12.21 -8.68 -0.52
CA VAL A 150 -13.32 -9.54 -0.08
C VAL A 150 -14.24 -9.90 -1.24
N SER A 151 -14.59 -8.92 -2.09
CA SER A 151 -15.42 -9.15 -3.27
C SER A 151 -14.78 -10.12 -4.25
N LEU A 152 -13.45 -10.05 -4.44
CA LEU A 152 -12.72 -10.96 -5.30
C LEU A 152 -12.71 -12.39 -4.71
N VAL A 153 -12.43 -12.53 -3.42
CA VAL A 153 -12.48 -13.82 -2.72
C VAL A 153 -13.88 -14.44 -2.81
N LEU A 154 -14.91 -13.66 -2.51
CA LEU A 154 -16.31 -14.11 -2.62
C LEU A 154 -16.64 -14.46 -4.07
N GLY A 155 -16.24 -13.63 -5.03
CA GLY A 155 -16.43 -13.88 -6.46
C GLY A 155 -15.83 -15.20 -6.91
N SER A 156 -14.62 -15.55 -6.47
CA SER A 156 -14.03 -16.86 -6.77
C SER A 156 -14.83 -18.04 -6.18
N ARG A 157 -15.55 -17.82 -5.08
CA ARG A 157 -16.34 -18.84 -4.38
C ARG A 157 -17.80 -18.91 -4.83
N THR A 158 -18.39 -17.82 -5.29
CA THR A 158 -19.82 -17.75 -5.65
C THR A 158 -20.06 -17.74 -7.16
N ASN A 159 -19.04 -17.43 -7.96
CA ASN A 159 -19.17 -17.45 -9.42
C ASN A 159 -19.32 -18.89 -9.92
N GLY A 160 -20.50 -19.22 -10.43
CA GLY A 160 -20.82 -20.55 -10.96
C GLY A 160 -19.94 -20.96 -12.14
N GLU A 161 -19.45 -20.03 -12.97
CA GLU A 161 -18.51 -20.36 -14.04
C GLU A 161 -17.14 -20.75 -13.48
N PHE A 162 -16.64 -20.02 -12.47
CA PHE A 162 -15.39 -20.38 -11.80
C PHE A 162 -15.49 -21.76 -11.15
N GLN A 163 -16.61 -22.06 -10.48
CA GLN A 163 -16.87 -23.38 -9.91
C GLN A 163 -16.92 -24.48 -10.98
N LYS A 164 -17.59 -24.24 -12.12
CA LYS A 164 -17.63 -25.19 -13.25
C LYS A 164 -16.23 -25.47 -13.79
N HIS A 165 -15.39 -24.45 -13.90
CA HIS A 165 -14.00 -24.61 -14.34
C HIS A 165 -13.20 -25.42 -13.33
N ASN A 166 -13.29 -25.11 -12.03
CA ASN A 166 -12.63 -25.86 -10.96
C ASN A 166 -13.09 -27.34 -10.93
N ASP A 167 -14.38 -27.59 -11.10
CA ASP A 167 -14.95 -28.95 -11.17
C ASP A 167 -14.42 -29.74 -12.35
N ARG A 168 -14.28 -29.11 -13.53
CA ARG A 168 -13.69 -29.78 -14.71
C ARG A 168 -12.23 -30.14 -14.47
N VAL A 169 -11.47 -29.24 -13.84
CA VAL A 169 -10.06 -29.49 -13.49
C VAL A 169 -9.95 -30.66 -12.51
N ARG A 170 -10.78 -30.69 -11.47
CA ARG A 170 -10.78 -31.79 -10.48
C ARG A 170 -11.18 -33.14 -11.06
N ARG A 171 -12.11 -33.18 -12.01
CA ARG A 171 -12.64 -34.44 -12.57
C ARG A 171 -11.74 -35.06 -13.63
N TYR A 172 -11.04 -34.25 -14.43
CA TYR A 172 -10.37 -34.72 -15.64
C TYR A 172 -8.85 -34.57 -15.63
N LEU A 173 -8.28 -33.89 -14.63
CA LEU A 173 -6.82 -33.78 -14.49
C LEU A 173 -6.35 -34.49 -13.21
N PRO A 174 -5.17 -35.13 -13.25
CA PRO A 174 -4.66 -35.88 -12.12
C PRO A 174 -4.40 -34.95 -10.94
N ASP A 175 -4.70 -35.42 -9.73
CA ASP A 175 -4.57 -34.66 -8.47
C ASP A 175 -3.10 -34.48 -8.01
N LYS A 176 -2.15 -34.99 -8.80
CA LYS A 176 -0.72 -34.83 -8.50
C LYS A 176 -0.32 -33.35 -8.57
N ASN A 177 0.69 -33.01 -7.77
CA ASN A 177 1.27 -31.68 -7.67
C ASN A 177 1.79 -31.11 -9.00
N PHE A 178 1.97 -31.92 -10.05
CA PHE A 178 2.45 -31.48 -11.35
C PHE A 178 1.65 -32.14 -12.49
N LEU A 179 1.45 -31.38 -13.57
CA LEU A 179 0.77 -31.82 -14.79
C LEU A 179 1.71 -32.47 -15.81
N ASP A 180 2.75 -33.17 -15.35
CA ASP A 180 3.76 -33.77 -16.23
C ASP A 180 3.17 -34.77 -17.22
N ALA A 181 2.16 -35.51 -16.77
CA ALA A 181 1.44 -36.52 -17.56
C ALA A 181 0.47 -35.94 -18.60
N VAL A 182 0.25 -34.61 -18.61
CA VAL A 182 -0.60 -33.99 -19.62
C VAL A 182 0.23 -33.69 -20.87
N ASP A 183 -0.28 -34.18 -22.00
CA ASP A 183 0.29 -33.95 -23.32
C ASP A 183 0.17 -32.47 -23.73
N GLU A 184 1.28 -31.92 -24.23
CA GLU A 184 1.39 -30.53 -24.67
C GLU A 184 0.48 -30.22 -25.87
N LYS A 185 0.04 -31.25 -26.60
CA LYS A 185 -0.95 -31.10 -27.68
C LYS A 185 -2.22 -30.38 -27.24
N PHE A 186 -2.55 -30.42 -25.94
CA PHE A 186 -3.72 -29.77 -25.37
C PHE A 186 -3.52 -28.31 -24.97
N PHE A 187 -2.29 -27.80 -24.96
CA PHE A 187 -2.00 -26.45 -24.48
C PHE A 187 -2.30 -25.37 -25.52
N GLY A 188 -2.31 -25.75 -26.80
CA GLY A 188 -2.59 -24.84 -27.92
C GLY A 188 -3.95 -24.12 -27.85
N PRO A 189 -4.07 -22.91 -28.44
CA PRO A 189 -5.34 -22.16 -28.46
C PRO A 189 -6.44 -22.87 -29.26
N LEU A 190 -6.06 -23.70 -30.25
CA LEU A 190 -6.99 -24.47 -31.08
C LEU A 190 -7.18 -25.91 -30.58
N ALA A 191 -6.54 -26.30 -29.48
CA ALA A 191 -6.55 -27.69 -29.02
C ALA A 191 -7.96 -28.18 -28.67
N LEU A 192 -8.76 -27.35 -28.00
CA LEU A 192 -10.15 -27.67 -27.67
C LEU A 192 -10.99 -27.89 -28.93
N ARG A 193 -10.83 -27.03 -29.93
CA ARG A 193 -11.53 -27.13 -31.21
C ARG A 193 -11.16 -28.42 -31.95
N LYS A 194 -9.86 -28.72 -32.05
CA LYS A 194 -9.36 -29.96 -32.66
C LYS A 194 -9.92 -31.20 -31.95
N ALA A 195 -9.87 -31.23 -30.62
CA ALA A 195 -10.40 -32.35 -29.84
C ALA A 195 -11.92 -32.54 -30.05
N TYR A 196 -12.66 -31.43 -30.21
CA TYR A 196 -14.09 -31.46 -30.52
C TYR A 196 -14.38 -32.01 -31.92
N GLU A 197 -13.63 -31.57 -32.93
CA GLU A 197 -13.73 -32.06 -34.31
C GLU A 197 -13.40 -33.56 -34.40
N THR A 198 -12.33 -34.02 -33.73
CA THR A 198 -11.96 -35.44 -33.65
C THR A 198 -13.04 -36.29 -32.97
N TYR A 199 -13.66 -35.77 -31.90
CA TYR A 199 -14.78 -36.44 -31.23
C TYR A 199 -16.01 -36.54 -32.13
N LEU A 200 -16.35 -35.49 -32.88
CA LEU A 200 -17.49 -35.53 -33.81
C LEU A 200 -17.28 -36.53 -34.96
N ALA A 201 -16.05 -36.61 -35.48
CA ALA A 201 -15.69 -37.52 -36.57
C ALA A 201 -15.68 -38.98 -36.12
N THR A 202 -15.11 -39.28 -34.95
CA THR A 202 -14.86 -40.66 -34.52
C THR A 202 -15.91 -41.19 -33.55
N LYS A 203 -16.47 -40.32 -32.69
CA LYS A 203 -17.35 -40.67 -31.56
C LYS A 203 -16.81 -41.80 -30.66
N SER A 204 -15.49 -41.97 -30.60
CA SER A 204 -14.84 -42.99 -29.75
C SER A 204 -14.71 -42.54 -28.30
N ALA A 205 -14.55 -43.51 -27.39
CA ALA A 205 -14.30 -43.25 -25.98
C ALA A 205 -12.98 -42.48 -25.75
N GLU A 206 -11.94 -42.77 -26.53
CA GLU A 206 -10.65 -42.07 -26.49
C GLU A 206 -10.80 -40.61 -26.91
N ALA A 207 -11.49 -40.33 -28.02
CA ALA A 207 -11.72 -38.96 -28.47
C ALA A 207 -12.57 -38.15 -27.46
N LEU A 208 -13.49 -38.81 -26.75
CA LEU A 208 -14.24 -38.19 -25.65
C LEU A 208 -13.33 -37.86 -24.46
N PHE A 209 -12.37 -38.71 -24.14
CA PHE A 209 -11.38 -38.46 -23.08
C PHE A 209 -10.49 -37.27 -23.43
N ASP A 210 -9.94 -37.23 -24.64
CA ASP A 210 -9.12 -36.11 -25.14
C ASP A 210 -9.90 -34.80 -25.12
N LEU A 211 -11.17 -34.80 -25.51
CA LEU A 211 -12.05 -33.63 -25.42
C LEU A 211 -12.24 -33.16 -23.97
N LYS A 212 -12.44 -34.08 -23.02
CA LYS A 212 -12.58 -33.75 -21.60
C LYS A 212 -11.30 -33.17 -21.03
N GLN A 213 -10.15 -33.71 -21.39
CA GLN A 213 -8.84 -33.21 -20.98
C GLN A 213 -8.57 -31.81 -21.55
N ALA A 214 -8.83 -31.60 -22.84
CA ALA A 214 -8.72 -30.28 -23.47
C ALA A 214 -9.61 -29.23 -22.78
N LYS A 215 -10.87 -29.59 -22.43
CA LYS A 215 -11.77 -28.71 -21.66
C LYS A 215 -11.25 -28.38 -20.27
N ALA A 216 -10.58 -29.32 -19.61
CA ALA A 216 -10.01 -29.09 -18.29
C ALA A 216 -8.78 -28.18 -18.36
N ILE A 217 -7.93 -28.33 -19.37
CA ILE A 217 -6.79 -27.44 -19.61
C ILE A 217 -7.26 -26.02 -19.92
N GLU A 218 -8.29 -25.86 -20.74
CA GLU A 218 -8.87 -24.54 -21.00
C GLU A 218 -9.44 -23.91 -19.72
N SER A 219 -9.98 -24.74 -18.83
CA SER A 219 -10.46 -24.32 -17.50
C SER A 219 -9.31 -23.85 -16.60
N ILE A 220 -8.14 -24.49 -16.67
CA ILE A 220 -6.94 -24.02 -15.96
C ILE A 220 -6.50 -22.66 -16.49
N LYS A 221 -6.42 -22.48 -17.81
CA LYS A 221 -6.02 -21.19 -18.40
C LYS A 221 -6.95 -20.07 -17.95
N TYR A 222 -8.26 -20.33 -17.91
CA TYR A 222 -9.24 -19.40 -17.37
C TYR A 222 -8.93 -19.01 -15.91
N MET A 223 -8.66 -19.99 -15.05
CA MET A 223 -8.32 -19.74 -13.64
C MET A 223 -6.99 -18.99 -13.48
N LEU A 224 -5.97 -19.31 -14.29
CA LEU A 224 -4.69 -18.60 -14.27
C LEU A 224 -4.85 -17.14 -14.70
N ASN A 225 -5.62 -16.88 -15.77
CA ASN A 225 -5.93 -15.52 -16.19
C ASN A 225 -6.68 -14.74 -15.11
N TYR A 226 -7.62 -15.38 -14.42
CA TYR A 226 -8.32 -14.78 -13.29
C TYR A 226 -7.34 -14.34 -12.19
N TYR A 227 -6.39 -15.20 -11.81
CA TYR A 227 -5.38 -14.86 -10.79
C TYR A 227 -4.32 -13.87 -11.28
N GLU A 228 -4.03 -13.83 -12.59
CA GLU A 228 -3.18 -12.80 -13.17
C GLU A 228 -3.80 -11.41 -13.03
N PHE A 229 -5.08 -11.25 -13.37
CA PHE A 229 -5.78 -9.97 -13.18
C PHE A 229 -5.85 -9.57 -11.70
N MET A 230 -6.03 -10.53 -10.80
CA MET A 230 -5.94 -10.30 -9.37
C MET A 230 -4.54 -9.80 -8.97
N ALA A 231 -3.48 -10.43 -9.49
CA ALA A 231 -2.10 -10.05 -9.20
C ALA A 231 -1.76 -8.63 -9.67
N VAL A 232 -2.28 -8.23 -10.85
CA VAL A 232 -2.20 -6.84 -11.32
C VAL A 232 -2.86 -5.88 -10.33
N GLY A 233 -4.07 -6.20 -9.85
CA GLY A 233 -4.77 -5.37 -8.87
C GLY A 233 -4.04 -5.24 -7.53
N VAL A 234 -3.35 -6.30 -7.09
CA VAL A 234 -2.46 -6.25 -5.92
C VAL A 234 -1.25 -5.35 -6.19
N ARG A 235 -0.61 -5.47 -7.36
CA ARG A 235 0.56 -4.64 -7.72
C ARG A 235 0.23 -3.15 -7.81
N LEU A 236 -0.94 -2.81 -8.32
CA LEU A 236 -1.43 -1.42 -8.36
C LEU A 236 -1.82 -0.88 -6.99
N GLY A 237 -1.91 -1.74 -5.97
CA GLY A 237 -2.31 -1.37 -4.62
C GLY A 237 -3.82 -1.12 -4.50
N ASP A 238 -4.63 -1.56 -5.46
CA ASP A 238 -6.09 -1.48 -5.43
C ASP A 238 -6.71 -2.61 -4.57
N ILE A 239 -5.94 -3.67 -4.34
CA ILE A 239 -6.38 -4.85 -3.59
C ILE A 239 -5.44 -5.09 -2.41
N GLU A 240 -6.03 -5.36 -1.24
CA GLU A 240 -5.26 -5.64 -0.02
C GLU A 240 -4.62 -7.04 -0.09
N ASP A 241 -3.30 -7.07 -0.31
CA ASP A 241 -2.48 -8.28 -0.51
C ASP A 241 -2.66 -9.31 0.62
N ARG A 242 -2.58 -8.85 1.88
CA ARG A 242 -2.60 -9.73 3.05
C ARG A 242 -3.91 -10.50 3.20
N ILE A 243 -5.04 -9.86 2.91
CA ILE A 243 -6.36 -10.51 2.99
C ILE A 243 -6.47 -11.62 1.95
N LEU A 244 -5.96 -11.40 0.74
CA LEU A 244 -5.93 -12.43 -0.29
C LEU A 244 -5.03 -13.60 0.11
N TYR A 245 -3.83 -13.30 0.60
CA TYR A 245 -2.88 -14.31 1.07
C TYR A 245 -3.49 -15.20 2.16
N ASP A 246 -4.08 -14.60 3.20
CA ASP A 246 -4.65 -15.32 4.34
C ASP A 246 -5.88 -16.17 3.95
N THR A 247 -6.56 -15.86 2.84
CA THR A 247 -7.82 -16.52 2.45
C THR A 247 -7.69 -17.51 1.31
N ILE A 248 -6.91 -17.17 0.28
CA ILE A 248 -6.76 -17.95 -0.96
C ILE A 248 -5.30 -18.22 -1.33
N GLY A 249 -4.33 -17.66 -0.59
CA GLY A 249 -2.90 -17.77 -0.91
C GLY A 249 -2.43 -19.20 -1.15
N GLY A 250 -2.77 -20.12 -0.24
CA GLY A 250 -2.41 -21.53 -0.40
C GLY A 250 -2.97 -22.18 -1.67
N SER A 251 -4.23 -21.89 -2.01
CA SER A 251 -4.87 -22.42 -3.23
C SER A 251 -4.24 -21.87 -4.51
N VAL A 252 -3.89 -20.59 -4.52
CA VAL A 252 -3.25 -19.94 -5.66
C VAL A 252 -1.82 -20.44 -5.85
N CYS A 253 -1.03 -20.52 -4.77
CA CYS A 253 0.32 -21.08 -4.81
C CYS A 253 0.31 -22.55 -5.29
N ALA A 254 -0.62 -23.36 -4.79
CA ALA A 254 -0.73 -24.76 -5.21
C ALA A 254 -1.16 -24.89 -6.69
N LEU A 255 -2.10 -24.07 -7.15
CA LEU A 255 -2.49 -24.06 -8.57
C LEU A 255 -1.33 -23.58 -9.45
N HIS A 256 -0.62 -22.54 -9.02
CA HIS A 256 0.55 -22.02 -9.68
C HIS A 256 1.62 -23.12 -9.84
N ASP A 257 2.01 -23.79 -8.77
CA ASP A 257 3.02 -24.87 -8.85
C ASP A 257 2.55 -26.01 -9.75
N ARG A 258 1.27 -26.40 -9.64
CA ARG A 258 0.68 -27.44 -10.48
C ARG A 258 0.67 -27.12 -11.97
N THR A 259 0.67 -25.85 -12.34
CA THR A 259 0.50 -25.39 -13.71
C THR A 259 1.79 -24.89 -14.36
N GLU A 260 2.94 -25.13 -13.71
CA GLU A 260 4.25 -24.71 -14.18
C GLU A 260 4.50 -25.09 -15.65
N LYS A 261 4.20 -26.34 -16.05
CA LYS A 261 4.36 -26.82 -17.43
C LYS A 261 3.55 -26.00 -18.44
N ILE A 262 2.29 -25.68 -18.11
CA ILE A 262 1.40 -24.88 -18.98
C ILE A 262 1.92 -23.45 -19.08
N ARG A 263 2.31 -22.82 -17.96
CA ARG A 263 2.84 -21.46 -17.95
C ARG A 263 4.13 -21.35 -18.76
N LYS A 264 5.08 -22.26 -18.55
CA LYS A 264 6.33 -22.32 -19.33
C LYS A 264 6.06 -22.47 -20.81
N TRP A 265 5.15 -23.37 -21.19
CA TRP A 265 4.74 -23.54 -22.60
C TRP A 265 4.12 -22.26 -23.18
N MET A 266 3.32 -21.51 -22.42
CA MET A 266 2.71 -20.27 -22.91
C MET A 266 3.72 -19.15 -23.20
N VAL A 267 4.78 -19.06 -22.41
CA VAL A 267 5.86 -18.07 -22.59
C VAL A 267 6.87 -18.53 -23.65
N ALA A 268 7.01 -19.84 -23.86
CA ALA A 268 8.04 -20.41 -24.72
C ALA A 268 7.93 -19.93 -26.20
N PRO A 269 9.07 -19.71 -26.89
CA PRO A 269 9.10 -19.24 -28.28
C PRO A 269 8.44 -20.20 -29.29
N ASP A 270 8.48 -21.49 -29.01
CA ASP A 270 7.87 -22.58 -29.79
C ASP A 270 6.44 -22.91 -29.35
N GLY A 271 6.02 -22.40 -28.19
CA GLY A 271 4.69 -22.59 -27.63
C GLY A 271 3.75 -21.41 -27.88
N GLY A 272 3.23 -20.84 -26.79
CA GLY A 272 2.20 -19.78 -26.84
C GLY A 272 2.70 -18.41 -27.31
N LYS A 273 4.01 -18.15 -27.25
CA LYS A 273 4.65 -16.86 -27.61
C LYS A 273 4.10 -15.65 -26.83
N GLN A 274 3.55 -15.87 -25.64
CA GLN A 274 3.04 -14.80 -24.79
C GLN A 274 4.10 -14.44 -23.75
N ILE A 275 5.01 -13.54 -24.12
CA ILE A 275 6.21 -13.22 -23.33
C ILE A 275 5.87 -12.74 -21.91
N LEU A 276 4.78 -12.00 -21.76
CA LEU A 276 4.34 -11.42 -20.48
C LEU A 276 3.22 -12.22 -19.81
N ALA A 277 2.94 -13.45 -20.26
CA ALA A 277 1.89 -14.26 -19.65
C ALA A 277 2.28 -14.62 -18.22
N PHE A 278 1.44 -14.24 -17.27
CA PHE A 278 1.53 -14.60 -15.85
C PHE A 278 2.72 -13.97 -15.09
N GLU A 279 3.32 -12.90 -15.61
CA GLU A 279 4.44 -12.21 -14.95
C GLU A 279 4.03 -11.72 -13.55
N TYR A 280 2.86 -11.09 -13.44
CA TYR A 280 2.40 -10.53 -12.18
C TYR A 280 2.02 -11.63 -11.18
N LEU A 281 1.42 -12.71 -11.67
CA LEU A 281 1.12 -13.88 -10.85
C LEU A 281 2.40 -14.56 -10.34
N ASP A 282 3.43 -14.69 -11.17
CA ASP A 282 4.74 -15.24 -10.76
C ASP A 282 5.37 -14.38 -9.64
N GLU A 283 5.37 -13.05 -9.79
CA GLU A 283 5.85 -12.13 -8.75
C GLU A 283 5.03 -12.26 -7.45
N LEU A 284 3.70 -12.32 -7.56
CA LEU A 284 2.80 -12.43 -6.42
C LEU A 284 3.04 -13.73 -5.64
N VAL A 285 3.12 -14.87 -6.35
CA VAL A 285 3.35 -16.18 -5.72
C VAL A 285 4.74 -16.26 -5.09
N HIS A 286 5.77 -15.70 -5.74
CA HIS A 286 7.11 -15.62 -5.14
C HIS A 286 7.06 -14.86 -3.81
N ARG A 287 6.36 -13.72 -3.78
CA ARG A 287 6.18 -12.92 -2.56
C ARG A 287 5.43 -13.70 -1.48
N TRP A 288 4.33 -14.37 -1.83
CA TRP A 288 3.53 -15.16 -0.88
C TRP A 288 4.29 -16.34 -0.29
N LYS A 289 5.11 -17.04 -1.09
CA LYS A 289 5.99 -18.11 -0.59
C LYS A 289 6.99 -17.60 0.45
N ASN A 290 7.54 -16.41 0.23
CA ASN A 290 8.43 -15.76 1.20
C ASN A 290 7.67 -15.37 2.48
N MET A 291 6.42 -14.88 2.37
CA MET A 291 5.58 -14.59 3.54
C MET A 291 5.28 -15.85 4.37
N THR A 292 5.05 -16.99 3.73
CA THR A 292 4.81 -18.27 4.44
C THR A 292 6.03 -18.69 5.26
N ALA A 293 7.23 -18.58 4.69
CA ALA A 293 8.47 -18.88 5.39
C ALA A 293 8.66 -17.99 6.63
N ASP A 294 8.40 -16.69 6.50
CA ASP A 294 8.48 -15.75 7.62
C ASP A 294 7.43 -16.03 8.70
N ASP A 295 6.18 -16.29 8.31
CA ASP A 295 5.09 -16.62 9.22
C ASP A 295 5.39 -17.92 9.99
N GLU A 296 6.00 -18.92 9.34
CA GLU A 296 6.45 -20.15 9.98
C GLU A 296 7.55 -19.90 11.01
N VAL A 297 8.52 -19.04 10.69
CA VAL A 297 9.58 -18.65 11.63
C VAL A 297 9.00 -17.89 12.83
N GLU A 298 8.06 -16.96 12.60
CA GLU A 298 7.37 -16.24 13.68
C GLU A 298 6.57 -17.22 14.57
N ARG A 299 5.85 -18.18 13.97
CA ARG A 299 5.13 -19.23 14.71
C ARG A 299 6.05 -20.10 15.55
N ARG A 300 7.19 -20.53 15.01
CA ARG A 300 8.21 -21.32 15.75
C ARG A 300 8.77 -20.54 16.94
N LYS A 301 9.08 -19.25 16.77
CA LYS A 301 9.52 -18.38 17.87
C LYS A 301 8.45 -18.23 18.96
N ALA A 302 7.18 -18.13 18.58
CA ALA A 302 6.07 -18.03 19.53
C ALA A 302 5.89 -19.33 20.34
N THR A 303 6.06 -20.50 19.71
CA THR A 303 6.02 -21.80 20.40
C THR A 303 7.23 -22.04 21.28
N ASP A 304 8.44 -21.63 20.87
CA ASP A 304 9.65 -21.81 21.67
C ASP A 304 9.72 -20.84 22.87
N GLY A 305 9.11 -19.65 22.74
CA GLY A 305 9.04 -18.65 23.81
C GLY A 305 7.97 -18.93 24.88
N THR A 306 7.01 -19.82 24.62
CA THR A 306 5.91 -20.13 25.56
C THR A 306 6.25 -21.24 26.57
N TRP A 307 7.38 -21.94 26.42
CA TRP A 307 7.84 -22.97 27.38
C TRP A 307 8.89 -22.49 28.40
N ARG A 308 9.30 -21.21 28.38
CA ARG A 308 10.26 -20.63 29.35
C ARG A 308 9.59 -19.69 30.36
N ARG A 309 8.46 -20.09 30.93
CA ARG A 309 7.89 -19.48 32.13
C ARG A 309 7.54 -20.55 33.15
#